data_AF-A0AAN5DBM3-F1
#
_entry.id   AF-A0AAN5DBM3-F1
#
_cell.length_a   1.000
_cell.length_b   1.000
_cell.length_c   1.000
_cell.angle_alpha   90.00
_cell.angle_beta   90.00
_cell.angle_gamma   90.00
#
_symmetry.space_group_name_H-M   'P 1'
#
loop_
_entity.id
_entity.type
_entity.pdbx_description
1 polymer ?
#
loop_
_entity_poly.entity_id
_entity_poly.type
_entity_poly.pdbx_seq_one_letter_code
_entity_poly.pdbx_strand_id
1 'polypeptide(L)'
;IIGAFFTGLWWTMLIEMTNLSINRFLTVVFFRISTVIYGKKMLRVFGVLLLTLIVVITAFKLTPDNNYLFVTSSFSWGPGPDDKSISKDMQLVSKYLLMVMEAITVAVYAVILLYIWTRNGKKFSRREMSITLQLLVSSVYTIATFVYWTYLEYPVFGGTTIANYISVHVWIFLNGINTVVFLLFNKRLRESILRLVIKRKLPTGKESVSNSRARMATTITVR
;
A
#
# COMPACT_ATOMS: atom_id res chain seq x y z
N ILE A 1 12.46 10.15 -14.91
CA ILE A 1 11.34 10.72 -14.11
C ILE A 1 10.39 9.65 -13.59
N ILE A 2 9.71 8.89 -14.47
CA ILE A 2 8.72 7.88 -14.04
C ILE A 2 9.32 6.83 -13.10
N GLY A 3 10.47 6.24 -13.44
CA GLY A 3 11.17 5.28 -12.58
C GLY A 3 11.51 5.85 -11.20
N ALA A 4 12.08 7.05 -11.13
CA ALA A 4 12.41 7.74 -9.88
C ALA A 4 11.17 7.98 -8.99
N PHE A 5 10.03 8.34 -9.61
CA PHE A 5 8.77 8.48 -8.89
C PHE A 5 8.26 7.15 -8.35
N PHE A 6 8.28 6.09 -9.16
CA PHE A 6 7.93 4.74 -8.71
C PHE A 6 8.85 4.23 -7.59
N THR A 7 10.14 4.56 -7.61
CA THR A 7 11.05 4.24 -6.50
C THR A 7 10.64 4.94 -5.20
N GLY A 8 10.26 6.23 -5.27
CA GLY A 8 9.73 6.96 -4.12
C GLY A 8 8.46 6.33 -3.55
N LEU A 9 7.51 5.97 -4.43
CA LEU A 9 6.29 5.25 -4.03
C LEU A 9 6.60 3.88 -3.42
N TRP A 10 7.53 3.13 -4.01
CA TRP A 10 7.93 1.82 -3.52
C TRP A 10 8.45 1.88 -2.07
N TRP A 11 9.40 2.78 -1.79
CA TRP A 11 9.96 2.93 -0.44
C TRP A 11 8.91 3.36 0.58
N THR A 12 8.06 4.31 0.22
CA THR A 12 7.01 4.78 1.12
C THR A 12 5.94 3.73 1.37
N MET A 13 5.62 2.90 0.37
CA MET A 13 4.75 1.73 0.55
C MET A 13 5.34 0.74 1.56
N LEU A 14 6.64 0.40 1.45
CA LEU A 14 7.30 -0.52 2.38
C LEU A 14 7.30 -0.01 3.83
N ILE A 15 7.58 1.29 4.02
CA ILE A 15 7.52 1.94 5.33
C ILE A 15 6.10 1.89 5.88
N GLU A 16 5.10 2.21 5.07
CA GLU A 16 3.70 2.21 5.51
C GLU A 16 3.20 0.79 5.84
N MET A 17 3.59 -0.23 5.08
CA MET A 17 3.26 -1.63 5.41
C MET A 17 3.85 -2.04 6.76
N THR A 18 5.11 -1.68 7.02
CA THR A 18 5.76 -1.92 8.31
C THR A 18 5.06 -1.16 9.45
N ASN A 19 4.73 0.11 9.21
CA ASN A 19 4.01 0.96 10.15
C ASN A 19 2.62 0.38 10.48
N LEU A 20 1.90 -0.14 9.49
CA LEU A 20 0.62 -0.83 9.70
C LEU A 20 0.79 -2.10 10.56
N SER A 21 1.82 -2.91 10.31
CA SER A 21 2.13 -4.07 11.15
C SER A 21 2.40 -3.66 12.60
N ILE A 22 3.25 -2.65 12.82
CA ILE A 22 3.54 -2.12 14.16
C ILE A 22 2.28 -1.55 14.82
N ASN A 23 1.43 -0.84 14.07
CA ASN A 23 0.16 -0.33 14.57
C ASN A 23 -0.73 -1.45 15.08
N ARG A 24 -0.86 -2.56 14.32
CA ARG A 24 -1.64 -3.72 14.78
C ARG A 24 -1.01 -4.34 16.02
N PHE A 25 0.31 -4.53 16.04
CA PHE A 25 1.00 -5.04 17.21
C PHE A 25 0.68 -4.21 18.46
N LEU A 26 0.86 -2.90 18.38
CA LEU A 26 0.58 -1.99 19.49
C LEU A 26 -0.90 -1.99 19.86
N THR A 27 -1.81 -2.06 18.88
CA THR A 27 -3.24 -2.09 19.16
C THR A 27 -3.66 -3.36 19.89
N VAL A 28 -3.06 -4.50 19.55
CA VAL A 28 -3.39 -5.81 20.13
C VAL A 28 -2.73 -6.02 21.49
N VAL A 29 -1.45 -5.67 21.63
CA VAL A 29 -0.64 -5.95 22.82
C VAL A 29 -0.63 -4.76 23.79
N PHE A 30 -0.53 -3.53 23.28
CA PHE A 30 -0.32 -2.31 24.06
C PHE A 30 -1.34 -1.21 23.74
N PHE A 31 -2.64 -1.53 23.86
CA PHE A 31 -3.74 -0.67 23.40
C PHE A 31 -3.61 0.82 23.81
N ARG A 32 -3.22 1.10 25.07
CA ARG A 32 -3.05 2.47 25.57
C ARG A 32 -1.95 3.24 24.83
N ILE A 33 -0.84 2.59 24.50
CA ILE A 33 0.27 3.20 23.75
C ILE A 33 -0.17 3.45 22.31
N SER A 34 -0.87 2.49 21.70
CA SER A 34 -1.39 2.63 20.33
C SER A 34 -2.23 3.89 20.15
N THR A 35 -3.13 4.19 21.09
CA THR A 35 -4.00 5.37 21.01
C THR A 35 -3.25 6.70 21.06
N VAL A 36 -2.07 6.72 21.68
CA VAL A 36 -1.21 7.91 21.76
C VAL A 36 -0.40 8.05 20.47
N ILE A 37 0.29 6.97 20.06
CA ILE A 37 1.16 6.96 18.88
C ILE A 37 0.36 7.16 17.59
N TYR A 38 -0.77 6.47 17.43
CA TYR A 38 -1.62 6.55 16.23
C TYR A 38 -2.84 7.47 16.44
N GLY A 39 -2.69 8.49 17.29
CA GLY A 39 -3.69 9.54 17.44
C GLY A 39 -3.88 10.36 16.16
N LYS A 40 -5.02 11.06 16.03
CA LYS A 40 -5.37 11.84 14.82
C LYS A 40 -4.30 12.85 14.41
N LYS A 41 -3.63 13.51 15.37
CA LYS A 41 -2.56 14.47 15.09
C LYS A 41 -1.32 13.77 14.55
N MET A 42 -0.88 12.69 15.20
CA MET A 42 0.29 11.92 14.78
C MET A 42 0.09 11.28 13.40
N LEU A 43 -1.11 10.76 13.10
CA LEU A 43 -1.42 10.24 11.77
C LEU A 43 -1.25 11.28 10.66
N ARG A 44 -1.60 12.55 10.92
CA ARG A 44 -1.35 13.64 9.95
C ARG A 44 0.14 13.91 9.79
N VAL A 45 0.89 13.92 10.89
CA VAL A 45 2.35 14.09 10.86
C VAL A 45 2.99 12.96 10.05
N PHE A 46 2.63 11.70 10.31
CA PHE A 46 3.10 10.55 9.51
C PHE A 46 2.75 10.71 8.03
N GLY A 47 1.52 11.12 7.70
CA GLY A 47 1.13 11.36 6.32
C GLY A 47 1.97 12.43 5.62
N VAL A 48 2.24 13.56 6.30
CA VAL A 48 3.12 14.62 5.76
C VAL A 48 4.54 14.09 5.57
N LEU A 49 5.09 13.38 6.56
CA LEU A 49 6.44 12.81 6.47
C LEU A 49 6.58 11.81 5.31
N LEU A 50 5.58 10.95 5.10
CA LEU A 50 5.57 10.02 3.96
C LEU A 50 5.54 10.76 2.63
N LEU A 51 4.70 11.79 2.49
CA LEU A 51 4.65 12.61 1.27
C LEU A 51 5.98 13.33 1.01
N THR A 52 6.58 13.91 2.05
CA THR A 52 7.91 14.53 1.95
C THR A 52 8.96 13.50 1.54
N LEU A 53 8.90 12.29 2.08
CA LEU A 53 9.83 11.22 1.74
C LEU A 53 9.74 10.80 0.26
N ILE A 54 8.53 10.74 -0.31
CA ILE A 54 8.35 10.51 -1.76
C ILE A 54 9.12 11.56 -2.55
N VAL A 55 8.91 12.85 -2.23
CA VAL A 55 9.56 13.97 -2.93
C VAL A 55 11.08 13.88 -2.81
N VAL A 56 11.60 13.62 -1.61
CA VAL A 56 13.05 13.50 -1.35
C VAL A 56 13.66 12.35 -2.15
N ILE A 57 13.06 11.16 -2.10
CA ILE A 57 13.59 9.99 -2.82
C ILE A 57 13.51 10.21 -4.34
N THR A 58 12.40 10.74 -4.83
CA THR A 58 12.25 11.05 -6.26
C THR A 58 13.28 12.08 -6.73
N ALA A 59 13.46 13.18 -5.99
CA ALA A 59 14.48 14.18 -6.32
C ALA A 59 15.89 13.59 -6.29
N PHE A 60 16.19 12.76 -5.29
CA PHE A 60 17.48 12.10 -5.18
C PHE A 60 17.77 11.14 -6.35
N LYS A 61 16.75 10.41 -6.82
CA LYS A 61 16.83 9.52 -8.01
C LYS A 61 16.81 10.24 -9.36
N LEU A 62 16.69 11.57 -9.36
CA LEU A 62 16.84 12.41 -10.54
C LEU A 62 18.23 13.05 -10.63
N THR A 63 19.10 12.81 -9.65
CA THR A 63 20.48 13.29 -9.69
C THR A 63 21.28 12.54 -10.77
N PRO A 64 22.23 13.20 -11.46
CA PRO A 64 22.96 12.60 -12.58
C PRO A 64 23.71 11.30 -12.23
N ASP A 65 24.10 11.16 -10.95
CA ASP A 65 24.91 10.04 -10.45
C ASP A 65 24.07 8.84 -9.97
N ASN A 66 22.74 8.91 -10.09
CA ASN A 66 21.79 7.94 -9.55
C ASN A 66 20.58 7.77 -10.48
N ASN A 67 20.85 7.68 -11.79
CA ASN A 67 19.81 7.71 -12.80
C ASN A 67 19.10 6.35 -12.92
N TYR A 68 17.79 6.36 -12.66
CA TYR A 68 16.96 5.16 -12.75
C TYR A 68 16.35 5.03 -14.15
N LEU A 69 16.89 4.11 -14.96
CA LEU A 69 16.52 3.89 -16.35
C LEU A 69 15.66 2.63 -16.50
N PHE A 70 14.79 2.61 -17.50
CA PHE A 70 14.01 1.43 -17.82
C PHE A 70 14.88 0.45 -18.61
N VAL A 71 15.13 -0.72 -18.05
CA VAL A 71 15.90 -1.79 -18.66
C VAL A 71 14.92 -2.72 -19.36
N THR A 72 14.97 -2.74 -20.69
CA THR A 72 14.00 -3.48 -21.52
C THR A 72 14.15 -5.00 -21.40
N SER A 73 15.34 -5.51 -21.12
CA SER A 73 15.59 -6.95 -20.95
C SER A 73 14.94 -7.53 -19.69
N SER A 74 14.83 -6.73 -18.63
CA SER A 74 14.24 -7.12 -17.35
C SER A 74 12.83 -6.57 -17.12
N PHE A 75 12.31 -5.77 -18.07
CA PHE A 75 11.04 -5.03 -17.93
C PHE A 75 10.95 -4.24 -16.62
N SER A 76 12.08 -3.78 -16.11
CA SER A 76 12.19 -3.18 -14.78
C SER A 76 13.00 -1.91 -14.82
N TRP A 77 12.77 -1.04 -13.84
CA TRP A 77 13.58 0.15 -13.65
C TRP A 77 14.81 -0.24 -12.82
N GLY A 78 15.99 0.14 -13.31
CA GLY A 78 17.28 -0.23 -12.71
C GLY A 78 18.34 0.86 -12.90
N PRO A 79 19.57 0.62 -12.41
CA PRO A 79 20.70 1.51 -12.58
C PRO A 79 21.09 1.53 -14.04
N GLY A 80 21.55 2.69 -14.54
CA GLY A 80 22.24 2.74 -15.82
C GLY A 80 23.56 1.95 -15.79
N PRO A 81 24.08 1.49 -16.94
CA PRO A 81 25.40 0.87 -17.02
C PRO A 81 26.52 1.82 -16.58
N ASP A 82 26.31 3.14 -16.72
CA ASP A 82 27.25 4.20 -16.32
C ASP A 82 26.98 4.77 -14.91
N ASP A 83 26.06 4.18 -14.14
CA ASP A 83 25.76 4.66 -12.80
C ASP A 83 26.94 4.45 -11.84
N LYS A 84 27.20 5.47 -11.02
CA LYS A 84 28.22 5.45 -9.97
C LYS A 84 27.81 4.51 -8.82
N SER A 85 28.75 4.28 -7.89
CA SER A 85 28.56 3.43 -6.69
C SER A 85 27.28 3.73 -5.90
N ILE A 86 26.85 5.00 -5.88
CA ILE A 86 25.64 5.47 -5.17
C ILE A 86 24.38 4.70 -5.58
N SER A 87 24.20 4.42 -6.87
CA SER A 87 23.00 3.70 -7.35
C SER A 87 23.00 2.24 -6.86
N LYS A 88 24.18 1.60 -6.86
CA LYS A 88 24.38 0.24 -6.34
C LYS A 88 24.17 0.18 -4.83
N ASP A 89 24.71 1.14 -4.09
CA ASP A 89 24.54 1.24 -2.64
C ASP A 89 23.07 1.41 -2.26
N MET A 90 22.33 2.24 -3.01
CA MET A 90 20.88 2.39 -2.78
C MET A 90 20.09 1.09 -3.00
N GLN A 91 20.43 0.32 -4.04
CA GLN A 91 19.78 -0.98 -4.27
C GLN A 91 20.07 -1.97 -3.15
N LEU A 92 21.32 -1.97 -2.67
CA LEU A 92 21.74 -2.79 -1.55
C LEU A 92 20.98 -2.40 -0.27
N VAL A 93 20.88 -1.10 0.01
CA VAL A 93 20.09 -0.57 1.14
C VAL A 93 18.63 -0.94 1.00
N SER A 94 18.01 -0.80 -0.18
CA SER A 94 16.64 -1.25 -0.43
C SER A 94 16.44 -2.73 -0.11
N LYS A 95 17.38 -3.59 -0.53
CA LYS A 95 17.31 -5.03 -0.29
C LYS A 95 17.39 -5.36 1.20
N TYR A 96 18.33 -4.75 1.93
CA TYR A 96 18.44 -4.95 3.38
C TYR A 96 17.26 -4.37 4.15
N LEU A 97 16.79 -3.19 3.76
CA LEU A 97 15.62 -2.56 4.38
C LEU A 97 14.37 -3.45 4.22
N LEU A 98 14.15 -3.97 3.02
CA LEU A 98 13.07 -4.92 2.74
C LEU A 98 13.18 -6.16 3.63
N MET A 99 14.37 -6.76 3.72
CA MET A 99 14.60 -7.94 4.57
C MET A 99 14.30 -7.66 6.06
N VAL A 100 14.74 -6.50 6.57
CA VAL A 100 14.48 -6.10 7.96
C VAL A 100 12.98 -5.87 8.18
N MET A 101 12.30 -5.20 7.25
CA MET A 101 10.86 -4.94 7.32
C MET A 101 10.02 -6.23 7.30
N GLU A 102 10.39 -7.18 6.45
CA GLU A 102 9.76 -8.51 6.41
C GLU A 102 9.99 -9.27 7.72
N ALA A 103 11.22 -9.26 8.26
CA ALA A 103 11.53 -9.91 9.53
C ALA A 103 10.72 -9.32 10.69
N ILE A 104 10.60 -7.99 10.76
CA ILE A 104 9.75 -7.31 11.75
C ILE A 104 8.29 -7.72 11.59
N THR A 105 7.80 -7.77 10.34
CA THR A 105 6.42 -8.15 10.04
C THR A 105 6.12 -9.58 10.49
N VAL A 106 7.00 -10.54 10.19
CA VAL A 106 6.89 -11.93 10.66
C VAL A 106 6.88 -12.00 12.19
N ALA A 107 7.83 -11.32 12.85
CA ALA A 107 7.90 -11.30 14.30
C ALA A 107 6.62 -10.73 14.94
N VAL A 108 6.11 -9.63 14.40
CA VAL A 108 4.86 -9.01 14.84
C VAL A 108 3.68 -9.98 14.74
N TYR A 109 3.48 -10.63 13.59
CA TYR A 109 2.35 -11.54 13.42
C TYR A 109 2.50 -12.83 14.24
N ALA A 110 3.71 -13.33 14.41
CA ALA A 110 3.98 -14.43 15.34
C ALA A 110 3.53 -14.08 16.76
N VAL A 111 3.90 -12.89 17.26
CA VAL A 111 3.48 -12.43 18.59
C VAL A 111 1.97 -12.23 18.69
N ILE A 112 1.34 -11.66 17.66
CA ILE A 112 -0.13 -11.49 17.62
C ILE A 112 -0.84 -12.85 17.68
N LEU A 113 -0.40 -13.84 16.89
CA LEU A 113 -0.98 -15.18 16.86
C LEU A 113 -0.80 -15.90 18.20
N LEU A 114 0.40 -15.86 18.78
CA LEU A 114 0.69 -16.40 20.11
C LEU A 114 -0.18 -15.74 21.20
N TYR A 115 -0.35 -14.42 21.13
CA TYR A 115 -1.21 -13.68 22.06
C TYR A 115 -2.67 -14.10 21.94
N ILE A 116 -3.19 -14.26 20.72
CA ILE A 116 -4.57 -14.71 20.47
C ILE A 116 -4.78 -16.14 21.01
N TRP A 117 -3.81 -17.03 20.76
CA TRP A 117 -3.85 -18.42 21.21
C TRP A 117 -3.87 -18.51 22.74
N THR A 118 -2.93 -17.84 23.40
CA THR A 118 -2.75 -17.90 24.86
C THR A 118 -3.90 -17.24 25.63
N ARG A 119 -4.53 -16.19 25.09
CA ARG A 119 -5.65 -15.47 25.72
C ARG A 119 -7.04 -15.99 25.33
N ASN A 120 -7.12 -17.15 24.68
CA ASN A 120 -8.35 -17.88 24.41
C ASN A 120 -9.43 -17.07 23.68
N GLY A 121 -9.05 -16.14 22.78
CA GLY A 121 -9.92 -15.42 21.85
C GLY A 121 -11.09 -14.56 22.40
N LYS A 122 -11.46 -14.70 23.69
CA LYS A 122 -12.70 -14.15 24.28
C LYS A 122 -12.78 -12.63 24.32
N LYS A 123 -11.65 -11.93 24.09
CA LYS A 123 -11.59 -10.45 24.06
C LYS A 123 -11.52 -9.85 22.65
N PHE A 124 -11.41 -10.65 21.59
CA PHE A 124 -11.31 -10.12 20.23
C PHE A 124 -12.68 -9.91 19.61
N SER A 125 -12.98 -8.65 19.25
CA SER A 125 -14.15 -8.39 18.41
C SER A 125 -13.96 -9.03 17.03
N ARG A 126 -15.05 -9.48 16.39
CA ARG A 126 -15.02 -9.98 15.00
C ARG A 126 -14.37 -8.99 14.04
N ARG A 127 -14.54 -7.69 14.32
CA ARG A 127 -13.91 -6.61 13.54
C ARG A 127 -12.40 -6.63 13.68
N GLU A 128 -11.87 -6.72 14.89
CA GLU A 128 -10.43 -6.76 15.11
C GLU A 128 -9.80 -8.01 14.50
N MET A 129 -10.46 -9.17 14.64
CA MET A 129 -10.01 -10.40 14.00
C MET A 129 -9.97 -10.26 12.47
N SER A 130 -11.00 -9.67 11.87
CA SER A 130 -11.05 -9.45 10.42
C SER A 130 -9.93 -8.55 9.91
N ILE A 131 -9.62 -7.46 10.61
CA ILE A 131 -8.53 -6.55 10.20
C ILE A 131 -7.17 -7.23 10.40
N THR A 132 -6.99 -8.01 11.47
CA THR A 132 -5.75 -8.76 11.71
C THR A 132 -5.54 -9.83 10.64
N LEU A 133 -6.57 -10.62 10.30
CA LEU A 133 -6.51 -11.62 9.24
C LEU A 133 -6.22 -10.97 7.89
N GLN A 134 -6.83 -9.83 7.62
CA GLN A 134 -6.62 -9.08 6.40
C GLN A 134 -5.13 -8.71 6.22
N LEU A 135 -4.52 -8.12 7.24
CA LEU A 135 -3.12 -7.71 7.16
C LEU A 135 -2.16 -8.90 7.22
N LEU A 136 -2.55 -10.00 7.88
CA LEU A 136 -1.82 -11.27 7.83
C LEU A 136 -1.75 -11.82 6.39
N VAL A 137 -2.88 -11.85 5.67
CA VAL A 137 -2.92 -12.30 4.27
C VAL A 137 -2.05 -11.43 3.38
N SER A 138 -2.13 -10.11 3.55
CA SER A 138 -1.26 -9.15 2.84
C SER A 138 0.23 -9.40 3.14
N SER A 139 0.57 -9.69 4.40
CA SER A 139 1.94 -9.98 4.83
C SER A 139 2.46 -11.29 4.24
N VAL A 140 1.65 -12.36 4.26
CA VAL A 140 2.02 -13.65 3.63
C VAL A 140 2.30 -13.47 2.14
N TYR A 141 1.47 -12.68 1.45
CA TYR A 141 1.69 -12.39 0.04
C TYR A 141 2.98 -11.59 -0.21
N THR A 142 3.29 -10.64 0.68
CA THR A 142 4.52 -9.83 0.59
C THR A 142 5.76 -10.70 0.83
N ILE A 143 5.74 -11.59 1.83
CA ILE A 143 6.80 -12.57 2.08
C ILE A 143 7.00 -13.50 0.88
N ALA A 144 5.91 -14.02 0.30
CA ALA A 144 5.98 -14.88 -0.88
C ALA A 144 6.61 -14.14 -2.08
N THR A 145 6.27 -12.87 -2.26
CA THR A 145 6.86 -12.00 -3.29
C THR A 145 8.35 -11.76 -3.03
N PHE A 146 8.74 -11.48 -1.79
CA PHE A 146 10.14 -11.35 -1.39
C PHE A 146 10.94 -12.64 -1.66
N VAL A 147 10.38 -13.80 -1.31
CA VAL A 147 11.00 -15.10 -1.58
C VAL A 147 11.17 -15.33 -3.07
N TYR A 148 10.16 -15.00 -3.87
CA TYR A 148 10.22 -15.10 -5.32
C TYR A 148 11.36 -14.25 -5.91
N TRP A 149 11.43 -12.96 -5.59
CA TRP A 149 12.48 -12.08 -6.14
C TRP A 149 13.88 -12.42 -5.61
N THR A 150 14.00 -12.84 -4.34
CA THR A 150 15.31 -13.06 -3.72
C THR A 150 15.90 -14.42 -4.08
N TYR A 151 15.08 -15.47 -4.14
CA TYR A 151 15.55 -16.84 -4.22
C TYR A 151 15.12 -17.59 -5.49
N LEU A 152 14.09 -17.13 -6.21
CA LEU A 152 13.57 -17.85 -7.38
C LEU A 152 13.94 -17.17 -8.70
N GLU A 153 13.65 -15.88 -8.87
CA GLU A 153 13.78 -15.15 -10.14
C GLU A 153 15.17 -15.28 -10.79
N TYR A 154 16.22 -14.84 -10.08
CA TYR A 154 17.59 -14.92 -10.58
C TYR A 154 18.26 -16.27 -10.34
N PRO A 155 18.23 -16.84 -9.12
CA PRO A 155 19.00 -18.07 -8.83
C PRO A 155 18.43 -19.32 -9.52
N VAL A 156 17.12 -19.41 -9.71
CA VAL A 156 16.45 -20.61 -10.25
C VAL A 156 16.04 -20.42 -11.69
N PHE A 157 15.42 -19.29 -12.03
CA PHE A 157 14.91 -19.03 -13.38
C PHE A 157 15.87 -18.27 -14.28
N GLY A 158 17.08 -17.95 -13.80
CA GLY A 158 18.16 -17.37 -14.59
C GLY A 158 17.84 -16.03 -15.24
N GLY A 159 16.85 -15.28 -14.75
CA GLY A 159 16.45 -14.00 -15.34
C GLY A 159 15.91 -14.11 -16.78
N THR A 160 15.31 -15.25 -17.14
CA THR A 160 14.66 -15.44 -18.46
C THR A 160 13.57 -14.38 -18.71
N THR A 161 13.26 -14.09 -19.97
CA THR A 161 12.19 -13.16 -20.36
C THR A 161 10.85 -13.50 -19.71
N ILE A 162 10.53 -14.81 -19.59
CA ILE A 162 9.31 -15.29 -18.94
C ILE A 162 9.36 -14.99 -17.43
N ALA A 163 10.49 -15.23 -16.77
CA ALA A 163 10.66 -14.89 -15.36
C ALA A 163 10.51 -13.39 -15.12
N ASN A 164 11.13 -12.54 -15.95
CA ASN A 164 11.00 -11.08 -15.85
C ASN A 164 9.55 -10.62 -16.09
N TYR A 165 8.84 -11.24 -17.04
CA TYR A 165 7.42 -10.96 -17.27
C TYR A 165 6.56 -11.33 -16.06
N ILE A 166 6.76 -12.53 -15.48
CA ILE A 166 6.06 -12.96 -14.26
C ILE A 166 6.41 -12.02 -13.10
N SER A 167 7.66 -11.60 -12.97
CA SER A 167 8.13 -10.67 -11.94
C SER A 167 7.40 -9.34 -11.96
N VAL A 168 7.19 -8.77 -13.16
CA VAL A 168 6.37 -7.57 -13.32
C VAL A 168 4.92 -7.80 -12.89
N HIS A 169 4.34 -8.96 -13.20
CA HIS A 169 2.98 -9.30 -12.76
C HIS A 169 2.90 -9.41 -11.25
N VAL A 170 3.86 -10.10 -10.62
CA VAL A 170 3.97 -10.19 -9.16
C VAL A 170 4.06 -8.80 -8.54
N TRP A 171 4.86 -7.89 -9.12
CA TRP A 171 4.94 -6.50 -8.67
C TRP A 171 3.60 -5.75 -8.80
N ILE A 172 2.91 -5.87 -9.93
CA ILE A 172 1.59 -5.24 -10.16
C ILE A 172 0.57 -5.77 -9.15
N PHE A 173 0.53 -7.09 -8.97
CA PHE A 173 -0.38 -7.72 -8.02
C PHE A 173 -0.05 -7.31 -6.59
N LEU A 174 1.21 -7.19 -6.19
CA LEU A 174 1.59 -6.71 -4.85
C LEU A 174 1.04 -5.31 -4.56
N ASN A 175 1.08 -4.42 -5.53
CA ASN A 175 0.53 -3.07 -5.37
C ASN A 175 -1.02 -3.07 -5.37
N GLY A 176 -1.66 -3.96 -6.14
CA GLY A 176 -3.12 -4.03 -6.27
C GLY A 176 -3.84 -4.88 -5.22
N ILE A 177 -3.20 -5.93 -4.72
CA ILE A 177 -3.81 -6.97 -3.87
C ILE A 177 -4.30 -6.38 -2.56
N ASN A 178 -3.59 -5.39 -2.02
CA ASN A 178 -3.99 -4.70 -0.80
C ASN A 178 -5.42 -4.15 -0.94
N THR A 179 -5.72 -3.43 -2.03
CA THR A 179 -7.06 -2.89 -2.30
C THR A 179 -8.11 -4.00 -2.39
N VAL A 180 -7.82 -5.08 -3.12
CA VAL A 180 -8.73 -6.24 -3.25
C VAL A 180 -9.01 -6.86 -1.89
N VAL A 181 -7.96 -7.08 -1.10
CA VAL A 181 -8.03 -7.63 0.25
C VAL A 181 -8.83 -6.70 1.18
N PHE A 182 -8.62 -5.37 1.14
CA PHE A 182 -9.45 -4.41 1.89
C PHE A 182 -10.92 -4.52 1.52
N LEU A 183 -11.25 -4.67 0.23
CA LEU A 183 -12.63 -4.85 -0.22
C LEU A 183 -13.24 -6.18 0.24
N LEU A 184 -12.48 -7.27 0.26
CA LEU A 184 -12.98 -8.58 0.66
C LEU A 184 -13.30 -8.66 2.15
N PHE A 185 -12.47 -8.07 3.01
CA PHE A 185 -12.60 -8.19 4.46
C PHE A 185 -13.39 -7.04 5.11
N ASN A 186 -13.40 -5.83 4.53
CA ASN A 186 -14.05 -4.68 5.16
C ASN A 186 -15.49 -4.47 4.67
N LYS A 187 -16.46 -5.06 5.38
CA LYS A 187 -17.90 -4.93 5.08
C LYS A 187 -18.36 -3.46 4.98
N ARG A 188 -17.90 -2.57 5.87
CA ARG A 188 -18.29 -1.15 5.86
C ARG A 188 -17.78 -0.44 4.62
N LEU A 189 -16.54 -0.72 4.22
CA LEU A 189 -15.96 -0.17 2.99
C LEU A 189 -16.76 -0.63 1.77
N ARG A 190 -17.11 -1.92 1.69
CA ARG A 190 -17.98 -2.44 0.62
C ARG A 190 -19.32 -1.72 0.56
N GLU A 191 -19.99 -1.55 1.69
CA GLU A 191 -21.29 -0.86 1.75
C GLU A 191 -21.18 0.61 1.34
N SER A 192 -20.09 1.29 1.68
CA SER A 192 -19.83 2.67 1.25
C SER A 192 -19.60 2.77 -0.25
N ILE A 193 -18.80 1.86 -0.82
CA ILE A 193 -18.52 1.81 -2.27
C ILE A 193 -19.80 1.43 -3.04
N LEU A 194 -20.54 0.44 -2.57
CA LEU A 194 -21.81 0.05 -3.17
C LEU A 194 -22.80 1.23 -3.19
N ARG A 195 -22.90 1.98 -2.09
CA ARG A 195 -23.73 3.20 -2.02
C ARG A 195 -23.26 4.27 -3.00
N LEU A 196 -21.96 4.49 -3.17
CA LEU A 196 -21.42 5.43 -4.16
C LEU A 196 -21.75 4.99 -5.61
N VAL A 197 -21.60 3.70 -5.92
CA VAL A 197 -21.89 3.14 -7.24
C VAL A 197 -23.39 3.20 -7.54
N ILE A 198 -24.24 2.82 -6.59
CA ILE A 198 -25.71 2.87 -6.73
C ILE A 198 -26.17 4.33 -6.90
N LYS A 199 -25.65 5.27 -6.11
CA LYS A 199 -25.97 6.71 -6.26
C LYS A 199 -25.53 7.27 -7.62
N ARG A 200 -24.40 6.81 -8.18
CA ARG A 200 -23.97 7.18 -9.54
C ARG A 200 -24.83 6.56 -10.65
N LYS A 201 -25.40 5.37 -10.41
CA LYS A 201 -26.25 4.65 -11.37
C LYS A 201 -27.69 5.14 -11.40
N LEU A 202 -28.14 5.89 -10.40
CA LEU A 202 -29.41 6.59 -10.46
C LEU A 202 -29.16 7.93 -11.15
N PRO A 203 -29.50 8.11 -12.45
CA PRO A 203 -29.66 9.46 -12.97
C PRO A 203 -30.71 10.11 -12.08
N THR A 204 -30.36 11.20 -11.42
CA THR A 204 -31.28 12.06 -10.71
C THR A 204 -32.24 12.70 -11.73
N GLY A 205 -33.17 11.91 -12.28
CA GLY A 205 -34.32 12.38 -13.06
C GLY A 205 -35.27 13.28 -12.25
N LYS A 206 -34.93 13.57 -10.98
CA LYS A 206 -35.58 14.58 -10.15
C LYS A 206 -34.94 15.97 -10.25
N GLU A 207 -33.69 16.10 -10.71
CA GLU A 207 -33.04 17.41 -10.86
C GLU A 207 -33.50 18.16 -12.12
N SER A 208 -33.88 17.46 -13.20
CA SER A 208 -34.44 18.12 -14.39
C SER A 208 -35.88 18.62 -14.17
N VAL A 209 -36.69 17.91 -13.37
CA VAL A 209 -38.09 18.31 -13.11
C VAL A 209 -38.17 19.44 -12.08
N SER A 210 -37.30 19.44 -11.07
CA SER A 210 -37.21 20.52 -10.06
C SER A 210 -36.79 21.85 -10.70
N ASN A 211 -35.77 21.85 -11.55
CA ASN A 211 -35.31 23.08 -12.21
C ASN A 211 -36.29 23.60 -13.26
N SER A 212 -37.07 22.73 -13.90
CA SER A 212 -38.11 23.15 -14.85
C SER A 212 -39.33 23.77 -14.15
N ARG A 213 -39.76 23.22 -13.00
CA ARG A 213 -40.84 23.82 -12.18
C ARG A 213 -40.41 25.12 -11.50
N ALA A 214 -39.17 25.20 -11.01
CA ALA A 214 -38.64 26.44 -10.43
C ALA A 214 -38.53 27.56 -11.48
N ARG A 215 -38.14 27.24 -12.72
CA ARG A 215 -38.12 28.20 -13.84
C ARG A 215 -39.50 28.62 -14.33
N MET A 216 -40.53 27.78 -14.23
CA MET A 216 -41.91 28.20 -14.55
C MET A 216 -42.51 29.11 -13.48
N ALA A 217 -42.15 28.94 -12.20
CA ALA A 217 -42.69 29.76 -11.12
C ALA A 217 -42.14 31.20 -11.11
N THR A 218 -40.89 31.41 -11.53
CA THR A 218 -40.27 32.75 -11.60
C THR A 218 -40.77 33.60 -12.76
N THR A 219 -41.32 33.02 -13.83
CA THR A 219 -41.81 33.80 -14.99
C THR A 219 -43.20 34.40 -14.75
N ILE A 220 -43.94 33.95 -13.74
CA ILE A 220 -45.32 34.42 -13.45
C ILE A 220 -45.33 35.60 -12.44
N THR A 221 -44.19 35.95 -11.85
CA THR A 221 -44.08 36.98 -10.80
C THR A 221 -43.21 38.17 -11.22
N VAL A 222 -43.40 38.67 -12.44
CA VAL A 222 -42.92 39.99 -12.84
C VAL A 222 -44.14 40.81 -13.26
N ARG A 223 -44.59 41.68 -12.35
CA ARG A 223 -45.64 42.68 -12.57
C ARG A 223 -45.04 44.05 -12.33
#